data_AF-A4H732-F1
#
_entry.id   AF-A4H732-F1
#
_cell.length_a   1.000
_cell.length_b   1.000
_cell.length_c   1.000
_cell.angle_alpha   90.00
_cell.angle_beta   90.00
_cell.angle_gamma   90.00
#
_symmetry.space_group_name_H-M   'P 1'
#
loop_
_entity.id
_entity.type
_entity.pdbx_description
1 polymer ?
#
loop_
_entity_poly.entity_id
_entity_poly.type
_entity_poly.pdbx_seq_one_letter_code
_entity_poly.pdbx_strand_id
1 'polypeptide(L)'
;MASAALSAAELEEQFASAKAYLMQADKDGVSAYDQLTRLMELLLEDNPENVAGDPSKLHEILSFIQTHSFVCGESTSACCEASQLPAEELRRFEGNKQLFNRPAPEVHTIIEQPDPYTTITTTTVVPLKAPSFESIAAQNKFWTAAGCGLADEEAFLLDRSVTNLAMEKNLQDIKFFGKIFGTHSDYFILRTRRYVEAGEIIYVETNTMGKPQRKKGIVPVQAEPGYVGVNRYTFWVTASPSDKWEKLPDVTPQQINAARETKRFFTGDLSAPVAATFPWGEAAYLRAQLARITSGTTIAPQGALEEPEPEPDTEEDEDEDAEGGAPRKPKEAKYKPLAVPSPVYDEEEVDVAQLTTDRWVHVEGYIYKNGRQTKVPEKPEPEEGEETEPESTEPEGDAEGEEEEEEPEEEEEVELFAPIQSDYLYGVVDIPQLPPPINDEDEEEEEEPDEEGEEKDPGEPDNTPLKPLRDDDVPDDDSTKMKIACWTMRVENNVSKAHRIAVVQSLRWPGATAYAAEGGKRWSCVYFGNGLKKTDAAFTPSPAPPVQSECADITEVADPTSTVEKLVRRGEEIPEIDSEAEADELEEEEDS
;
A
#
# COMPACT_ATOMS: atom_id res chain seq x y z
N MET A 1 -35.88 28.69 44.36
CA MET A 1 -35.68 27.23 44.41
C MET A 1 -35.93 26.78 45.83
N ALA A 2 -36.86 25.85 46.03
CA ALA A 2 -37.24 25.38 47.36
C ALA A 2 -36.06 24.61 47.99
N SER A 3 -35.53 25.09 49.12
CA SER A 3 -34.59 24.31 49.92
C SER A 3 -35.38 23.20 50.60
N ALA A 4 -35.37 22.01 50.01
CA ALA A 4 -35.71 20.80 50.75
C ALA A 4 -34.73 20.72 51.92
N ALA A 5 -35.23 20.80 53.15
CA ALA A 5 -34.42 20.61 54.34
C ALA A 5 -33.97 19.15 54.34
N LEU A 6 -32.78 18.90 53.78
CA LEU A 6 -32.08 17.61 53.85
C LEU A 6 -32.07 17.14 55.30
N SER A 7 -32.37 15.86 55.52
CA SER A 7 -32.25 15.28 56.85
C SER A 7 -30.80 15.34 57.31
N ALA A 8 -30.58 15.41 58.63
CA ALA A 8 -29.22 15.50 59.18
C ALA A 8 -28.32 14.32 58.72
N ALA A 9 -28.91 13.14 58.51
CA ALA A 9 -28.21 11.96 58.01
C ALA A 9 -27.77 12.10 56.55
N GLU A 10 -28.63 12.63 55.67
CA GLU A 10 -28.30 12.85 54.25
C GLU A 10 -27.21 13.93 54.10
N LEU A 11 -27.19 14.93 54.99
CA LEU A 11 -26.18 15.98 54.97
C LEU A 11 -24.80 15.46 55.42
N GLU A 12 -24.78 14.53 56.36
CA GLU A 12 -23.55 13.85 56.80
C GLU A 12 -23.00 12.89 55.74
N GLU A 13 -23.88 12.19 55.01
CA GLU A 13 -23.51 11.35 53.88
C GLU A 13 -22.95 12.19 52.70
N GLN A 14 -23.58 13.32 52.38
CA GLN A 14 -23.07 14.26 51.38
C GLN A 14 -21.72 14.85 51.79
N PHE A 15 -21.54 15.17 53.07
CA PHE A 15 -20.26 15.66 53.58
C PHE A 15 -19.17 14.60 53.49
N ALA A 16 -19.48 13.34 53.83
CA ALA A 16 -18.55 12.22 53.71
C ALA A 16 -18.16 11.96 52.25
N SER A 17 -19.12 12.02 51.33
CA SER A 17 -18.88 11.89 49.88
C SER A 17 -18.01 13.03 49.33
N ALA A 18 -18.30 14.28 49.70
CA ALA A 18 -17.51 15.44 49.30
C ALA A 18 -16.08 15.37 49.86
N LYS A 19 -15.91 14.93 51.10
CA LYS A 19 -14.59 14.72 51.69
C LYS A 19 -13.82 13.60 50.96
N ALA A 20 -14.47 12.47 50.67
CA ALA A 20 -13.84 11.38 49.94
C ALA A 20 -13.39 11.82 48.53
N TYR A 21 -14.20 12.64 47.85
CA TYR A 21 -13.84 13.22 46.56
C TYR A 21 -12.62 14.15 46.65
N LEU A 22 -12.58 15.05 47.65
CA LEU A 22 -11.44 15.96 47.85
C LEU A 22 -10.16 15.23 48.28
N MET A 23 -10.27 14.06 48.91
CA MET A 23 -9.15 13.20 49.30
C MET A 23 -8.65 12.29 48.17
N GLN A 24 -9.27 12.33 46.99
CA GLN A 24 -8.75 11.64 45.82
C GLN A 24 -7.41 12.27 45.42
N ALA A 25 -6.38 11.43 45.33
CA ALA A 25 -5.04 11.87 44.97
C ALA A 25 -4.87 11.92 43.45
N ASP A 26 -4.18 12.97 42.97
CA ASP A 26 -3.71 13.04 41.58
C ASP A 26 -2.50 12.13 41.36
N LYS A 27 -2.03 12.04 40.10
CA LYS A 27 -0.85 11.26 39.69
C LYS A 27 0.41 11.56 40.52
N ASP A 28 0.50 12.76 41.07
CA ASP A 28 1.60 13.24 41.91
C ASP A 28 1.41 12.92 43.41
N GLY A 29 0.34 12.21 43.78
CA GLY A 29 0.05 11.83 45.16
C GLY A 29 -0.46 12.98 46.04
N VAL A 30 -0.83 14.12 45.44
CA VAL A 30 -1.36 15.28 46.15
C VAL A 30 -2.88 15.29 46.05
N SER A 31 -3.58 15.41 47.18
CA SER A 31 -5.03 15.57 47.21
C SER A 31 -5.43 17.05 47.30
N ALA A 32 -6.60 17.39 46.74
CA ALA A 32 -7.16 18.74 46.86
C ALA A 32 -7.45 19.10 48.33
N TYR A 33 -7.81 18.10 49.13
CA TYR A 33 -8.02 18.24 50.57
C TYR A 33 -6.74 18.69 51.29
N ASP A 34 -5.59 18.09 50.98
CA ASP A 34 -4.31 18.44 51.62
C ASP A 34 -3.83 19.84 51.20
N GLN A 35 -4.01 20.21 49.93
CA GLN A 35 -3.68 21.56 49.44
C GLN A 35 -4.52 22.64 50.13
N LEU A 36 -5.84 22.42 50.28
CA LEU A 36 -6.73 23.36 50.96
C LEU A 36 -6.42 23.44 52.46
N THR A 37 -6.09 22.32 53.09
CA THR A 37 -5.72 22.29 54.51
C THR A 37 -4.45 23.10 54.76
N ARG A 38 -3.41 22.94 53.92
CA ARG A 38 -2.17 23.73 54.01
C ARG A 38 -2.37 25.21 53.71
N LEU A 39 -3.22 25.53 52.73
CA LEU A 39 -3.59 26.90 52.44
C LEU A 39 -4.25 27.55 53.67
N MET A 40 -5.12 26.82 54.36
CA MET A 40 -5.76 27.30 55.60
C MET A 40 -4.74 27.44 56.75
N GLU A 41 -3.80 26.51 56.90
CA GLU A 41 -2.72 26.57 57.91
C GLU A 41 -1.82 27.80 57.71
N LEU A 42 -1.33 28.04 56.50
CA LEU A 42 -0.47 29.19 56.19
C LEU A 42 -1.21 30.52 56.38
N LEU A 43 -2.51 30.56 56.05
CA LEU A 43 -3.34 31.75 56.25
C LEU A 43 -3.55 32.05 57.75
N LEU A 44 -3.68 31.01 58.58
CA LEU A 44 -3.79 31.11 60.04
C LEU A 44 -2.46 31.48 60.71
N GLU A 45 -1.32 31.04 60.16
CA GLU A 45 0.01 31.36 60.68
C GLU A 45 0.44 32.79 60.35
N ASP A 46 0.34 33.20 59.07
CA ASP A 46 0.81 34.52 58.63
C ASP A 46 -0.14 35.68 59.00
N ASN A 47 -1.41 35.38 59.33
CA ASN A 47 -2.48 36.36 59.61
C ASN A 47 -2.40 37.65 58.76
N PRO A 48 -2.37 37.57 57.42
CA PRO A 48 -2.30 38.77 56.60
C PRO A 48 -3.57 39.60 56.78
N GLU A 49 -3.44 40.85 57.23
CA GLU A 49 -4.61 41.72 57.33
C GLU A 49 -5.27 41.90 55.94
N ASN A 50 -6.59 41.77 55.92
CA ASN A 50 -7.44 42.00 54.75
C ASN A 50 -7.33 40.98 53.59
N VAL A 51 -7.28 39.67 53.88
CA VAL A 51 -7.40 38.62 52.83
C VAL A 51 -8.77 38.65 52.14
N ALA A 52 -9.83 38.94 52.89
CA ALA A 52 -11.19 39.01 52.34
C ALA A 52 -11.38 40.17 51.35
N GLY A 53 -10.55 41.22 51.43
CA GLY A 53 -10.60 42.38 50.54
C GLY A 53 -9.74 42.27 49.28
N ASP A 54 -8.78 41.33 49.23
CA ASP A 54 -7.88 41.16 48.09
C ASP A 54 -7.61 39.66 47.81
N PRO A 55 -8.34 39.05 46.85
CA PRO A 55 -8.20 37.63 46.52
C PRO A 55 -6.84 37.28 45.88
N SER A 56 -6.07 38.28 45.43
CA SER A 56 -4.74 38.10 44.84
C SER A 56 -3.78 37.43 45.82
N LYS A 57 -3.88 37.74 47.12
CA LYS A 57 -3.04 37.15 48.17
C LYS A 57 -3.28 35.66 48.36
N LEU A 58 -4.53 35.20 48.19
CA LEU A 58 -4.87 33.78 48.25
C LEU A 58 -4.27 33.03 47.06
N HIS A 59 -4.28 33.66 45.88
CA HIS A 59 -3.65 33.12 44.69
C HIS A 59 -2.11 33.06 44.83
N GLU A 60 -1.48 34.07 45.43
CA GLU A 60 -0.05 34.08 45.73
C GLU A 60 0.33 32.92 46.66
N ILE A 61 -0.40 32.71 47.76
CA ILE A 61 -0.16 31.60 48.69
C ILE A 61 -0.38 30.24 48.00
N LEU A 62 -1.43 30.11 47.19
CA LEU A 62 -1.69 28.88 46.43
C LEU A 62 -0.58 28.60 45.40
N SER A 63 -0.11 29.63 44.70
CA SER A 63 1.02 29.53 43.78
C SER A 63 2.30 29.14 44.50
N PHE A 64 2.53 29.68 45.71
CA PHE A 64 3.68 29.35 46.56
C PHE A 64 3.64 27.89 47.01
N ILE A 65 2.46 27.38 47.40
CA ILE A 65 2.28 25.96 47.73
C ILE A 65 2.56 25.07 46.52
N GLN A 66 2.14 25.47 45.32
CA GLN A 66 2.39 24.71 44.09
C GLN A 66 3.88 24.70 43.72
N THR A 67 4.58 25.84 43.80
CA THR A 67 6.01 25.93 43.46
C THR A 67 6.91 25.30 44.51
N HIS A 68 6.50 25.31 45.78
CA HIS A 68 7.24 24.75 46.90
C HIS A 68 6.63 23.46 47.46
N SER A 69 5.77 22.78 46.70
CA SER A 69 5.12 21.53 47.10
C SER A 69 6.14 20.46 47.56
N PHE A 70 7.33 20.45 46.96
CA PHE A 70 8.44 19.57 47.31
C PHE A 70 9.15 19.93 48.64
N VAL A 71 9.13 21.20 49.05
CA VAL A 71 9.83 21.72 50.25
C VAL A 71 8.89 21.83 51.44
N CYS A 72 7.63 22.22 51.18
CA CYS A 72 6.57 22.37 52.16
C CYS A 72 5.69 21.11 52.31
N GLY A 73 5.94 20.09 51.50
CA GLY A 73 5.32 18.78 51.66
C GLY A 73 6.10 17.92 52.63
N GLU A 74 5.43 17.32 53.62
CA GLU A 74 5.77 15.95 53.97
C GLU A 74 5.68 15.18 52.66
N SER A 75 6.84 14.78 52.12
CA SER A 75 6.90 13.80 51.04
C SER A 75 5.98 12.67 51.45
N THR A 76 4.84 12.52 50.77
CA THR A 76 4.06 11.28 50.85
C THR A 76 5.07 10.17 50.67
N SER A 77 5.11 9.25 51.63
CA SER A 77 6.07 8.13 51.66
C SER A 77 6.28 7.68 50.24
N ALA A 78 7.52 7.83 49.72
CA ALA A 78 7.82 7.56 48.32
C ALA A 78 7.04 6.33 47.91
N CYS A 79 6.01 6.52 47.08
CA CYS A 79 5.25 5.40 46.59
C CYS A 79 6.21 4.71 45.62
N CYS A 80 7.06 3.84 46.18
CA CYS A 80 7.77 2.79 45.46
C CYS A 80 6.77 1.76 44.92
N GLU A 81 5.46 2.03 44.97
CA GLU A 81 4.47 1.38 44.15
C GLU A 81 4.75 1.79 42.71
N ALA A 82 5.28 0.83 41.95
CA ALA A 82 5.39 0.95 40.51
C ALA A 82 4.06 1.47 39.96
N SER A 83 4.13 2.53 39.14
CA SER A 83 2.98 3.02 38.38
C SER A 83 2.25 1.83 37.78
N GLN A 84 0.97 1.67 38.11
CA GLN A 84 0.18 0.56 37.59
C GLN A 84 0.14 0.68 36.06
N LEU A 85 0.91 -0.16 35.39
CA LEU A 85 0.89 -0.22 33.94
C LEU A 85 -0.50 -0.67 33.49
N PRO A 86 -1.04 -0.13 32.38
CA PRO A 86 -2.24 -0.63 31.77
C PRO A 86 -2.14 -2.15 31.55
N ALA A 87 -3.26 -2.86 31.75
CA ALA A 87 -3.29 -4.32 31.60
C ALA A 87 -2.86 -4.79 30.20
N GLU A 88 -3.06 -3.96 29.18
CA GLU A 88 -2.66 -4.23 27.79
C GLU A 88 -1.13 -4.23 27.60
N GLU A 89 -0.43 -3.26 28.18
CA GLU A 89 1.04 -3.20 28.14
C GLU A 89 1.67 -4.36 28.90
N LEU A 90 1.10 -4.75 30.05
CA LEU A 90 1.53 -5.92 30.80
C LEU A 90 1.46 -7.21 29.96
N ARG A 91 0.35 -7.41 29.23
CA ARG A 91 0.22 -8.55 28.31
C ARG A 91 1.25 -8.52 27.19
N ARG A 92 1.51 -7.33 26.61
CA ARG A 92 2.55 -7.13 25.60
C ARG A 92 3.94 -7.52 26.15
N PHE A 93 4.28 -7.10 27.36
CA PHE A 93 5.57 -7.45 27.99
C PHE A 93 5.68 -8.94 28.31
N GLU A 94 4.61 -9.57 28.79
CA GLU A 94 4.56 -11.03 29.01
C GLU A 94 4.77 -11.80 27.69
N GLY A 95 4.17 -11.34 26.59
CA GLY A 95 4.40 -11.87 25.25
C GLY A 95 5.86 -11.72 24.81
N ASN A 96 6.43 -10.52 24.96
CA ASN A 96 7.83 -10.24 24.61
C ASN A 96 8.81 -11.15 25.36
N LYS A 97 8.52 -11.50 26.63
CA LYS A 97 9.35 -12.42 27.41
C LYS A 97 9.48 -13.79 26.75
N GLN A 98 8.47 -14.25 26.02
CA GLN A 98 8.49 -15.56 25.35
C GLN A 98 9.49 -15.59 24.19
N LEU A 99 9.75 -14.45 23.53
CA LEU A 99 10.70 -14.35 22.41
C LEU A 99 12.15 -14.65 22.81
N PHE A 100 12.48 -14.52 24.09
CA PHE A 100 13.82 -14.81 24.62
C PHE A 100 14.04 -16.31 24.91
N ASN A 101 12.97 -17.11 24.87
CA ASN A 101 13.09 -18.55 25.09
C ASN A 101 13.67 -19.22 23.85
N ARG A 102 14.65 -20.11 24.06
CA ARG A 102 15.23 -20.88 22.96
C ARG A 102 14.21 -21.93 22.49
N PRO A 103 13.95 -22.05 21.17
CA PRO A 103 13.08 -23.09 20.66
C PRO A 103 13.66 -24.48 20.96
N ALA A 104 12.76 -25.46 21.16
CA ALA A 104 13.16 -26.84 21.42
C ALA A 104 13.90 -27.42 20.20
N PRO A 105 14.99 -28.19 20.41
CA PRO A 105 15.73 -28.80 19.30
C PRO A 105 14.91 -29.92 18.64
N GLU A 106 15.11 -30.13 17.34
CA GLU A 106 14.51 -31.27 16.63
C GLU A 106 15.24 -32.55 17.03
N VAL A 107 14.45 -33.57 17.36
CA VAL A 107 14.95 -34.89 17.75
C VAL A 107 14.67 -35.85 16.59
N HIS A 108 15.68 -36.09 15.77
CA HIS A 108 15.62 -37.05 14.67
C HIS A 108 16.03 -38.43 15.19
N THR A 109 15.04 -39.30 15.40
CA THR A 109 15.27 -40.71 15.76
C THR A 109 15.27 -41.56 14.49
N ILE A 110 16.45 -41.93 14.02
CA ILE A 110 16.58 -42.87 12.92
C ILE A 110 16.67 -44.28 13.53
N ILE A 111 15.76 -45.16 13.12
CA ILE A 111 15.75 -46.56 13.53
C ILE A 111 16.28 -47.36 12.34
N GLU A 112 17.57 -47.66 12.35
CA GLU A 112 18.20 -48.49 11.32
C GLU A 112 18.17 -49.96 11.76
N GLN A 113 17.77 -50.85 10.85
CA GLN A 113 17.88 -52.30 11.04
C GLN A 113 18.86 -52.89 10.02
N PRO A 114 20.18 -52.85 10.29
CA PRO A 114 21.18 -53.44 9.41
C PRO A 114 21.10 -54.98 9.35
N ASP A 115 20.56 -55.63 10.38
CA ASP A 115 20.31 -57.08 10.43
C ASP A 115 18.92 -57.37 11.04
N PRO A 116 18.27 -58.51 10.71
CA PRO A 116 16.94 -58.88 11.23
C PRO A 116 16.86 -59.08 12.76
N TYR A 117 18.00 -59.05 13.46
CA TYR A 117 18.09 -59.20 14.92
C TYR A 117 18.72 -57.99 15.63
N THR A 118 19.13 -56.95 14.90
CA THR A 118 19.86 -55.81 15.46
C THR A 118 19.20 -54.51 15.01
N THR A 119 18.58 -53.80 15.95
CA THR A 119 18.01 -52.47 15.72
C THR A 119 18.91 -51.43 16.38
N ILE A 120 19.44 -50.50 15.59
CA ILE A 120 20.21 -49.36 16.08
C ILE A 120 19.27 -48.16 16.04
N THR A 121 18.91 -47.64 17.22
CA THR A 121 18.20 -46.37 17.34
C THR A 121 19.24 -45.28 17.58
N THR A 122 19.49 -44.45 16.56
CA THR A 122 20.35 -43.28 16.69
C THR A 122 19.46 -42.04 16.85
N THR A 123 19.46 -41.48 18.06
CA THR A 123 18.79 -40.21 18.35
C THR A 123 19.78 -39.08 18.13
N THR A 124 19.61 -38.31 17.05
CA THR A 124 20.36 -37.07 16.82
C THR A 124 19.52 -35.88 17.23
N VAL A 125 20.08 -35.02 18.08
CA VAL A 125 19.46 -33.76 18.49
C VAL A 125 20.09 -32.66 17.64
N VAL A 126 19.35 -32.18 16.65
CA VAL A 126 19.83 -31.11 15.76
C VAL A 126 19.21 -29.79 16.25
N PRO A 127 20.02 -28.82 16.69
CA PRO A 127 19.48 -27.50 17.01
C PRO A 127 18.96 -26.86 15.72
N LEU A 128 17.78 -26.25 15.77
CA LEU A 128 17.27 -25.44 14.68
C LEU A 128 18.30 -24.35 14.33
N LYS A 129 18.75 -24.35 13.08
CA LYS A 129 19.66 -23.34 12.56
C LYS A 129 18.82 -22.31 11.81
N ALA A 130 18.83 -21.07 12.29
CA ALA A 130 18.15 -19.99 11.62
C ALA A 130 18.74 -19.75 10.21
N PRO A 131 17.89 -19.43 9.21
CA PRO A 131 18.37 -18.93 7.92
C PRO A 131 19.24 -17.70 8.11
N SER A 132 20.22 -17.51 7.22
CA SER A 132 21.00 -16.27 7.18
C SER A 132 20.12 -15.16 6.61
N PHE A 133 19.87 -14.11 7.38
CA PHE A 133 19.21 -12.89 6.92
C PHE A 133 19.91 -11.65 7.48
N GLU A 134 19.69 -10.50 6.85
CA GLU A 134 20.24 -9.23 7.33
C GLU A 134 19.55 -8.81 8.62
N SER A 135 20.31 -8.66 9.70
CA SER A 135 19.74 -8.33 11.00
C SER A 135 19.05 -6.96 10.97
N ILE A 136 17.79 -6.94 11.42
CA ILE A 136 16.96 -5.74 11.48
C ILE A 136 17.59 -4.72 12.43
N ALA A 137 18.16 -5.18 13.54
CA ALA A 137 18.83 -4.30 14.51
C ALA A 137 20.09 -3.64 13.93
N ALA A 138 20.78 -4.30 12.99
CA ALA A 138 21.91 -3.69 12.29
C ALA A 138 21.43 -2.65 11.27
N GLN A 139 20.38 -2.97 10.51
CA GLN A 139 19.76 -2.05 9.56
C GLN A 139 19.17 -0.80 10.24
N ASN A 140 18.59 -0.96 11.44
CA ASN A 140 17.99 0.14 12.21
C ASN A 140 18.99 1.27 12.50
N LYS A 141 20.28 0.97 12.66
CA LYS A 141 21.31 2.00 12.85
C LYS A 141 21.43 2.92 11.63
N PHE A 142 21.33 2.35 10.43
CA PHE A 142 21.36 3.11 9.19
C PHE A 142 20.06 3.89 9.00
N TRP A 143 18.91 3.29 9.34
CA TRP A 143 17.63 4.00 9.34
C TRP A 143 17.69 5.22 10.26
N THR A 144 18.11 5.04 11.52
CA THR A 144 18.17 6.11 12.53
C THR A 144 19.09 7.24 12.07
N ALA A 145 20.22 6.90 11.43
CA ALA A 145 21.11 7.88 10.82
C ALA A 145 20.48 8.61 9.61
N ALA A 146 19.60 7.94 8.88
CA ALA A 146 18.77 8.54 7.84
C ALA A 146 17.59 9.37 8.40
N GLY A 147 17.37 9.42 9.72
CA GLY A 147 16.27 10.16 10.34
C GLY A 147 14.91 9.45 10.29
N CYS A 148 14.90 8.14 10.03
CA CYS A 148 13.71 7.28 10.11
C CYS A 148 14.04 6.02 10.94
N GLY A 149 13.07 5.23 11.42
CA GLY A 149 13.41 3.96 12.06
C GLY A 149 12.56 3.60 13.26
N LEU A 150 12.98 2.56 13.97
CA LEU A 150 12.32 2.02 15.15
C LEU A 150 13.16 2.31 16.40
N ALA A 151 12.54 2.20 17.57
CA ALA A 151 13.30 2.12 18.81
C ALA A 151 14.22 0.89 18.80
N ASP A 152 15.44 1.02 19.31
CA ASP A 152 16.43 -0.07 19.30
C ASP A 152 15.92 -1.33 20.03
N GLU A 153 15.11 -1.14 21.08
CA GLU A 153 14.45 -2.22 21.81
C GLU A 153 13.44 -2.96 20.93
N GLU A 154 12.61 -2.24 20.18
CA GLU A 154 11.63 -2.83 19.26
C GLU A 154 12.31 -3.53 18.08
N ALA A 155 13.37 -2.95 17.52
CA ALA A 155 14.15 -3.55 16.45
C ALA A 155 14.79 -4.88 16.88
N PHE A 156 15.30 -4.96 18.12
CA PHE A 156 15.84 -6.20 18.67
C PHE A 156 14.77 -7.27 18.88
N LEU A 157 13.59 -6.90 19.41
CA LEU A 157 12.47 -7.82 19.58
C LEU A 157 11.97 -8.35 18.23
N LEU A 158 11.88 -7.48 17.22
CA LEU A 158 11.51 -7.86 15.85
C LEU A 158 12.50 -8.85 15.26
N ASP A 159 13.81 -8.60 15.39
CA ASP A 159 14.87 -9.51 14.93
C ASP A 159 14.69 -10.93 15.51
N ARG A 160 14.33 -11.04 16.79
CA ARG A 160 14.01 -12.33 17.43
C ARG A 160 12.73 -12.96 16.91
N SER A 161 11.67 -12.18 16.75
CA SER A 161 10.39 -12.66 16.21
C SER A 161 10.53 -13.21 14.78
N VAL A 162 11.32 -12.53 13.95
CA VAL A 162 11.59 -12.92 12.57
C VAL A 162 12.47 -14.17 12.54
N THR A 163 13.46 -14.27 13.43
CA THR A 163 14.27 -15.49 13.54
C THR A 163 13.40 -16.72 13.86
N ASN A 164 12.43 -16.58 14.78
CA ASN A 164 11.51 -17.65 15.13
C ASN A 164 10.62 -18.06 13.95
N LEU A 165 10.06 -17.08 13.22
CA LEU A 165 9.28 -17.32 12.02
C LEU A 165 10.11 -18.03 10.92
N ALA A 166 11.33 -17.54 10.70
CA ALA A 166 12.26 -18.08 9.72
C ALA A 166 12.61 -19.54 10.02
N MET A 167 12.76 -19.91 11.29
CA MET A 167 12.97 -21.28 11.74
C MET A 167 11.72 -22.16 11.59
N GLU A 168 10.51 -21.63 11.87
CA GLU A 168 9.27 -22.41 11.79
C GLU A 168 8.88 -22.75 10.33
N LYS A 169 9.07 -21.79 9.41
CA LYS A 169 8.61 -21.89 8.02
C LYS A 169 9.73 -22.12 7.00
N ASN A 170 10.99 -22.19 7.44
CA ASN A 170 12.17 -22.30 6.55
C ASN A 170 12.16 -21.24 5.43
N LEU A 171 11.94 -19.98 5.79
CA LEU A 171 11.83 -18.88 4.83
C LEU A 171 13.18 -18.54 4.19
N GLN A 172 13.13 -18.11 2.93
CA GLN A 172 14.28 -17.63 2.15
C GLN A 172 14.11 -16.14 1.81
N ASP A 173 15.23 -15.44 1.60
CA ASP A 173 15.31 -14.01 1.23
C ASP A 173 14.44 -13.11 2.10
N ILE A 174 14.71 -13.12 3.40
CA ILE A 174 13.95 -12.36 4.39
C ILE A 174 14.44 -10.91 4.39
N LYS A 175 13.53 -9.98 4.10
CA LYS A 175 13.76 -8.53 4.18
C LYS A 175 12.65 -7.85 4.96
N PHE A 176 13.01 -6.99 5.91
CA PHE A 176 12.04 -6.12 6.56
C PHE A 176 11.53 -5.08 5.57
N PHE A 177 10.22 -5.04 5.34
CA PHE A 177 9.61 -4.08 4.42
C PHE A 177 9.42 -2.73 5.10
N GLY A 178 8.89 -2.74 6.33
CA GLY A 178 8.53 -1.52 7.00
C GLY A 178 7.46 -1.66 8.07
N LYS A 179 6.96 -0.50 8.51
CA LYS A 179 5.85 -0.36 9.45
C LYS A 179 4.76 0.51 8.82
N ILE A 180 3.53 0.00 8.80
CA ILE A 180 2.34 0.74 8.37
C ILE A 180 1.56 1.15 9.61
N PHE A 181 1.26 2.45 9.72
CA PHE A 181 0.52 2.97 10.86
C PHE A 181 -1.00 2.75 10.69
N GLY A 182 -1.63 2.28 11.75
CA GLY A 182 -3.08 2.10 11.81
C GLY A 182 -3.71 2.93 12.92
N THR A 183 -5.04 2.92 12.97
CA THR A 183 -5.82 3.72 13.92
C THR A 183 -5.85 3.09 15.32
N HIS A 184 -5.94 1.76 15.40
CA HIS A 184 -5.96 0.99 16.65
C HIS A 184 -4.63 0.26 16.90
N SER A 185 -4.05 -0.33 15.85
CA SER A 185 -2.75 -1.00 15.91
C SER A 185 -1.96 -0.76 14.63
N ASP A 186 -0.64 -0.86 14.74
CA ASP A 186 0.28 -0.74 13.61
C ASP A 186 0.61 -2.12 13.03
N TYR A 187 1.01 -2.17 11.77
CA TYR A 187 1.45 -3.38 11.10
C TYR A 187 2.96 -3.36 10.85
N PHE A 188 3.67 -4.35 11.40
CA PHE A 188 5.04 -4.67 11.01
C PHE A 188 5.02 -5.68 9.87
N ILE A 189 5.81 -5.41 8.83
CA ILE A 189 5.68 -6.12 7.56
C ILE A 189 7.04 -6.70 7.16
N LEU A 190 7.02 -7.99 6.88
CA LEU A 190 8.16 -8.75 6.40
C LEU A 190 7.91 -9.20 4.97
N ARG A 191 8.88 -8.99 4.11
CA ARG A 191 8.90 -9.47 2.72
C ARG A 191 9.81 -10.70 2.66
N THR A 192 9.31 -11.80 2.11
CA THR A 192 10.11 -12.99 1.84
C THR A 192 9.94 -13.44 0.39
N ARG A 193 10.84 -14.29 -0.09
CA ARG A 193 10.57 -15.11 -1.29
C ARG A 193 9.20 -15.80 -1.13
N ARG A 194 8.45 -15.97 -2.23
CA ARG A 194 7.11 -16.58 -2.18
C ARG A 194 7.20 -17.91 -1.41
N TYR A 195 6.48 -17.97 -0.31
CA TYR A 195 6.38 -19.14 0.54
C TYR A 195 5.27 -20.04 0.02
N VAL A 196 5.63 -21.19 -0.52
CA VAL A 196 4.69 -22.19 -1.04
C VAL A 196 4.32 -23.15 0.08
N GLU A 197 3.02 -23.38 0.28
CA GLU A 197 2.55 -24.29 1.31
C GLU A 197 2.76 -25.76 0.89
N ALA A 198 2.87 -26.66 1.88
CA ALA A 198 3.09 -28.07 1.61
C ALA A 198 1.91 -28.66 0.82
N GLY A 199 2.11 -28.90 -0.49
CA GLY A 199 1.11 -29.42 -1.43
C GLY A 199 0.57 -28.41 -2.45
N GLU A 200 0.98 -27.15 -2.40
CA GLU A 200 0.68 -26.13 -3.42
C GLU A 200 1.69 -26.26 -4.57
N ILE A 201 1.23 -26.56 -5.78
CA ILE A 201 2.06 -26.56 -6.99
C ILE A 201 1.66 -25.33 -7.80
N ILE A 202 2.64 -24.49 -8.12
CA ILE A 202 2.43 -23.30 -8.94
C ILE A 202 2.73 -23.67 -10.38
N TYR A 203 1.77 -23.40 -11.25
CA TYR A 203 1.86 -23.67 -12.67
C TYR A 203 2.24 -22.41 -13.46
N VAL A 204 2.93 -22.58 -14.58
CA VAL A 204 3.22 -21.50 -15.53
C VAL A 204 1.91 -20.94 -16.08
N GLU A 205 1.83 -19.62 -16.18
CA GLU A 205 0.63 -18.94 -16.68
C GLU A 205 0.29 -19.42 -18.09
N THR A 206 -0.92 -19.95 -18.26
CA THR A 206 -1.46 -20.26 -19.58
C THR A 206 -2.69 -19.40 -19.78
N ASN A 207 -2.75 -18.64 -20.87
CA ASN A 207 -3.90 -17.79 -21.15
C ASN A 207 -5.15 -18.66 -21.36
N THR A 208 -6.05 -18.59 -20.38
CA THR A 208 -7.25 -19.41 -20.31
C THR A 208 -8.52 -18.61 -20.63
N MET A 209 -8.42 -17.30 -20.92
CA MET A 209 -9.60 -16.51 -21.25
C MET A 209 -10.12 -16.85 -22.66
N GLY A 210 -11.45 -16.91 -22.77
CA GLY A 210 -12.13 -16.87 -24.07
C GLY A 210 -12.06 -15.47 -24.66
N LYS A 211 -12.09 -15.37 -26.00
CA LYS A 211 -12.39 -14.10 -26.67
C LYS A 211 -13.75 -13.60 -26.14
N PRO A 212 -13.92 -12.32 -25.79
CA PRO A 212 -15.16 -11.82 -25.21
C PRO A 212 -16.36 -12.12 -26.14
N GLN A 213 -17.48 -12.57 -25.58
CA GLN A 213 -18.70 -12.88 -26.36
C GLN A 213 -19.34 -11.63 -27.00
N ARG A 214 -18.96 -10.43 -26.53
CA ARG A 214 -19.41 -9.13 -27.06
C ARG A 214 -18.19 -8.23 -27.18
N LYS A 215 -18.05 -7.50 -28.30
CA LYS A 215 -16.94 -6.55 -28.55
C LYS A 215 -16.74 -5.53 -27.42
N LYS A 216 -17.82 -5.13 -26.72
CA LYS A 216 -17.81 -4.17 -25.59
C LYS A 216 -17.81 -4.79 -24.18
N GLY A 217 -17.53 -6.09 -24.04
CA GLY A 217 -17.51 -6.76 -22.74
C GLY A 217 -16.19 -6.56 -21.99
N ILE A 218 -16.22 -5.93 -20.81
CA ILE A 218 -15.05 -5.84 -19.93
C ILE A 218 -14.70 -7.26 -19.43
N VAL A 219 -13.60 -7.82 -19.92
CA VAL A 219 -13.10 -9.10 -19.44
C VAL A 219 -12.23 -8.86 -18.20
N PRO A 220 -12.53 -9.51 -17.06
CA PRO A 220 -11.64 -9.49 -15.91
C PRO A 220 -10.22 -9.90 -16.28
N VAL A 221 -9.26 -9.02 -16.03
CA VAL A 221 -7.83 -9.31 -16.23
C VAL A 221 -7.42 -10.51 -15.35
N GLN A 222 -6.74 -11.49 -15.95
CA GLN A 222 -6.28 -12.68 -15.24
C GLN A 222 -5.25 -12.31 -14.16
N ALA A 223 -5.37 -12.94 -12.99
CA ALA A 223 -4.40 -12.76 -11.91
C ALA A 223 -3.09 -13.47 -12.22
N GLU A 224 -1.98 -12.81 -11.90
CA GLU A 224 -0.64 -13.36 -12.09
C GLU A 224 -0.42 -14.54 -11.13
N PRO A 225 0.10 -15.68 -11.59
CA PRO A 225 0.39 -16.83 -10.73
C PRO A 225 1.53 -16.50 -9.76
N GLY A 226 1.69 -17.36 -8.76
CA GLY A 226 2.83 -17.26 -7.83
C GLY A 226 4.17 -17.25 -8.59
N TYR A 227 5.16 -16.56 -8.02
CA TYR A 227 6.49 -16.33 -8.62
C TYR A 227 6.56 -15.34 -9.79
N VAL A 228 5.44 -14.98 -10.41
CA VAL A 228 5.40 -14.04 -11.54
C VAL A 228 4.85 -12.69 -11.10
N GLY A 229 5.46 -11.62 -11.61
CA GLY A 229 5.03 -10.24 -11.41
C GLY A 229 4.81 -9.87 -9.93
N VAL A 230 3.62 -9.37 -9.63
CA VAL A 230 3.23 -8.82 -8.33
C VAL A 230 3.17 -9.90 -7.24
N ASN A 231 2.99 -11.17 -7.61
CA ASN A 231 2.89 -12.32 -6.70
C ASN A 231 4.21 -13.09 -6.55
N ARG A 232 5.36 -12.44 -6.84
CA ARG A 232 6.70 -13.02 -6.62
C ARG A 232 7.11 -13.17 -5.15
N TYR A 233 6.50 -12.37 -4.27
CA TYR A 233 6.84 -12.31 -2.86
C TYR A 233 5.65 -12.65 -1.97
N THR A 234 5.96 -13.25 -0.82
CA THR A 234 4.99 -13.38 0.27
C THR A 234 5.25 -12.27 1.28
N PHE A 235 4.18 -11.61 1.70
CA PHE A 235 4.21 -10.63 2.76
C PHE A 235 3.64 -11.25 4.04
N TRP A 236 4.36 -11.08 5.14
CA TRP A 236 3.93 -11.47 6.48
C TRP A 236 3.70 -10.21 7.30
N VAL A 237 2.64 -10.24 8.10
CA VAL A 237 2.22 -9.10 8.91
C VAL A 237 2.10 -9.53 10.37
N THR A 238 2.51 -8.65 11.28
CA THR A 238 2.23 -8.79 12.72
C THR A 238 1.90 -7.43 13.32
N ALA A 239 1.02 -7.40 14.32
CA ALA A 239 0.67 -6.18 15.06
C ALA A 239 1.72 -5.83 16.13
N SER A 240 2.20 -6.86 16.85
CA SER A 240 3.29 -6.73 17.82
C SER A 240 4.40 -7.74 17.53
N PRO A 241 5.66 -7.47 17.94
CA PRO A 241 6.75 -8.43 17.78
C PRO A 241 6.51 -9.78 18.48
N SER A 242 5.69 -9.82 19.53
CA SER A 242 5.33 -11.03 20.25
C SER A 242 4.22 -11.86 19.61
N ASP A 243 3.46 -11.26 18.68
CA ASP A 243 2.29 -11.90 18.11
C ASP A 243 2.67 -12.83 16.97
N LYS A 244 1.73 -13.69 16.57
CA LYS A 244 1.93 -14.60 15.45
C LYS A 244 1.96 -13.81 14.14
N TRP A 245 2.91 -14.16 13.28
CA TRP A 245 2.95 -13.64 11.91
C TRP A 245 1.85 -14.26 11.04
N GLU A 246 1.05 -13.41 10.42
CA GLU A 246 -0.01 -13.79 9.49
C GLU A 246 0.46 -13.58 8.04
N LYS A 247 0.24 -14.58 7.19
CA LYS A 247 0.53 -14.52 5.75
C LYS A 247 -0.58 -13.75 5.05
N LEU A 248 -0.22 -12.75 4.25
CA LEU A 248 -1.18 -12.05 3.39
C LEU A 248 -1.55 -12.89 2.16
N PRO A 249 -2.78 -12.77 1.65
CA PRO A 249 -3.20 -13.45 0.42
C PRO A 249 -2.45 -12.91 -0.80
N ASP A 250 -2.48 -13.68 -1.89
CA ASP A 250 -2.03 -13.20 -3.20
C ASP A 250 -3.00 -12.13 -3.74
N VAL A 251 -2.47 -11.18 -4.52
CA VAL A 251 -3.25 -10.03 -5.01
C VAL A 251 -3.75 -10.27 -6.42
N THR A 252 -4.93 -9.74 -6.72
CA THR A 252 -5.47 -9.72 -8.08
C THR A 252 -5.38 -8.32 -8.69
N PRO A 253 -5.31 -8.20 -10.03
CA PRO A 253 -5.29 -6.90 -10.70
C PRO A 253 -6.51 -6.03 -10.36
N GLN A 254 -7.67 -6.65 -10.19
CA GLN A 254 -8.91 -5.98 -9.75
C GLN A 254 -8.75 -5.32 -8.38
N GLN A 255 -8.11 -5.99 -7.42
CA GLN A 255 -7.85 -5.42 -6.10
C GLN A 255 -6.89 -4.24 -6.19
N ILE A 256 -5.89 -4.30 -7.06
CA ILE A 256 -4.94 -3.18 -7.25
C ILE A 256 -5.64 -1.96 -7.85
N ASN A 257 -6.50 -2.16 -8.84
CA ASN A 257 -7.26 -1.07 -9.45
C ASN A 257 -8.27 -0.46 -8.48
N ALA A 258 -9.03 -1.28 -7.76
CA ALA A 258 -9.91 -0.79 -6.68
C ALA A 258 -9.12 -0.08 -5.56
N ALA A 259 -7.89 -0.53 -5.25
CA ALA A 259 -7.01 0.15 -4.29
C ALA A 259 -6.50 1.52 -4.80
N ARG A 260 -6.37 1.71 -6.12
CA ARG A 260 -5.98 3.02 -6.71
C ARG A 260 -7.06 4.07 -6.51
N GLU A 261 -8.33 3.67 -6.58
CA GLU A 261 -9.50 4.52 -6.39
C GLU A 261 -9.85 4.75 -4.92
N THR A 262 -9.23 4.03 -3.98
CA THR A 262 -9.57 4.10 -2.55
C THR A 262 -8.47 4.73 -1.71
N LYS A 263 -8.85 5.71 -0.90
CA LYS A 263 -7.99 6.38 0.07
C LYS A 263 -8.56 6.21 1.48
N ARG A 264 -8.01 5.26 2.25
CA ARG A 264 -8.44 4.96 3.63
C ARG A 264 -7.24 4.72 4.54
N PHE A 265 -7.34 5.16 5.78
CA PHE A 265 -6.38 4.78 6.82
C PHE A 265 -6.63 3.34 7.27
N PHE A 266 -5.57 2.64 7.62
CA PHE A 266 -5.64 1.30 8.18
C PHE A 266 -6.21 1.33 9.60
N THR A 267 -6.99 0.30 9.94
CA THR A 267 -7.58 0.19 11.29
C THR A 267 -6.64 -0.54 12.22
N GLY A 268 -5.88 -1.53 11.74
CA GLY A 268 -5.11 -2.45 12.58
C GLY A 268 -5.74 -3.85 12.68
N ASP A 269 -6.95 -4.04 12.15
CA ASP A 269 -7.62 -5.34 12.07
C ASP A 269 -7.69 -5.85 10.62
N LEU A 270 -7.03 -7.00 10.35
CA LEU A 270 -6.91 -7.55 8.99
C LEU A 270 -8.25 -7.98 8.35
N SER A 271 -9.30 -8.16 9.16
CA SER A 271 -10.65 -8.55 8.71
C SER A 271 -11.61 -7.37 8.58
N ALA A 272 -11.18 -6.14 8.89
CA ALA A 272 -12.05 -4.97 8.84
C ALA A 272 -12.48 -4.65 7.39
N PRO A 273 -13.72 -4.17 7.17
CA PRO A 273 -14.16 -3.68 5.87
C PRO A 273 -13.55 -2.30 5.57
N VAL A 274 -13.06 -2.10 4.34
CA VAL A 274 -12.30 -0.88 3.97
C VAL A 274 -13.21 0.23 3.41
N ALA A 275 -13.90 -0.05 2.31
CA ALA A 275 -14.75 0.92 1.62
C ALA A 275 -15.81 0.19 0.78
N ALA A 276 -16.91 0.86 0.44
CA ALA A 276 -17.93 0.29 -0.45
C ALA A 276 -17.38 -0.04 -1.85
N THR A 277 -16.41 0.75 -2.35
CA THR A 277 -15.72 0.52 -3.62
C THR A 277 -14.68 -0.60 -3.57
N PHE A 278 -14.30 -1.06 -2.36
CA PHE A 278 -13.37 -2.17 -2.16
C PHE A 278 -14.07 -3.30 -1.40
N PRO A 279 -14.67 -4.28 -2.12
CA PRO A 279 -15.52 -5.30 -1.51
C PRO A 279 -14.76 -6.36 -0.67
N TRP A 280 -13.43 -6.27 -0.58
CA TRP A 280 -12.60 -7.20 0.19
C TRP A 280 -12.20 -6.62 1.55
N GLY A 281 -11.65 -7.47 2.43
CA GLY A 281 -11.17 -7.07 3.75
C GLY A 281 -9.84 -6.30 3.71
N GLU A 282 -9.46 -5.72 4.86
CA GLU A 282 -8.24 -4.93 5.04
C GLU A 282 -6.96 -5.68 4.67
N ALA A 283 -6.89 -7.01 4.87
CA ALA A 283 -5.75 -7.82 4.45
C ALA A 283 -5.48 -7.74 2.93
N ALA A 284 -6.52 -7.76 2.10
CA ALA A 284 -6.40 -7.64 0.66
C ALA A 284 -6.02 -6.20 0.25
N TYR A 285 -6.57 -5.20 0.95
CA TYR A 285 -6.21 -3.80 0.72
C TYR A 285 -4.74 -3.53 1.08
N LEU A 286 -4.30 -4.01 2.24
CA LEU A 286 -2.91 -3.93 2.70
C LEU A 286 -1.98 -4.60 1.70
N ARG A 287 -2.29 -5.81 1.23
CA ARG A 287 -1.53 -6.51 0.20
C ARG A 287 -1.44 -5.71 -1.11
N ALA A 288 -2.54 -5.12 -1.56
CA ALA A 288 -2.58 -4.31 -2.78
C ALA A 288 -1.76 -3.01 -2.62
N GLN A 289 -1.83 -2.35 -1.46
CA GLN A 289 -0.99 -1.19 -1.16
C GLN A 289 0.49 -1.56 -1.10
N LEU A 290 0.85 -2.71 -0.51
CA LEU A 290 2.22 -3.20 -0.48
C LEU A 290 2.77 -3.47 -1.87
N ALA A 291 1.97 -4.03 -2.79
CA ALA A 291 2.36 -4.19 -4.19
C ALA A 291 2.68 -2.85 -4.86
N ARG A 292 1.81 -1.85 -4.66
CA ARG A 292 1.97 -0.50 -5.23
C ARG A 292 3.17 0.25 -4.66
N ILE A 293 3.43 0.10 -3.37
CA ILE A 293 4.61 0.71 -2.72
C ILE A 293 5.87 -0.02 -3.20
N THR A 294 5.88 -1.35 -3.20
CA THR A 294 7.05 -2.15 -3.64
C THR A 294 7.48 -1.80 -5.06
N SER A 295 6.54 -1.75 -6.01
CA SER A 295 6.82 -1.37 -7.39
C SER A 295 7.28 0.08 -7.55
N GLY A 296 6.74 1.01 -6.75
CA GLY A 296 7.05 2.43 -6.89
C GLY A 296 8.20 2.95 -6.03
N THR A 297 8.71 2.17 -5.08
CA THR A 297 9.70 2.66 -4.09
C THR A 297 10.91 1.77 -3.87
N THR A 298 10.99 0.61 -4.53
CA THR A 298 12.16 -0.26 -4.39
C THR A 298 13.24 0.17 -5.37
N ILE A 299 14.19 0.94 -4.87
CA ILE A 299 15.28 1.52 -5.64
C ILE A 299 16.65 1.02 -5.15
N ALA A 300 17.63 1.01 -6.06
CA ALA A 300 19.01 0.67 -5.76
C ALA A 300 19.97 1.61 -6.51
N PRO A 301 21.22 1.75 -6.04
CA PRO A 301 22.27 2.38 -6.83
C PRO A 301 22.47 1.67 -8.17
N GLN A 302 22.69 2.43 -9.23
CA GLN A 302 22.91 1.94 -10.58
C GLN A 302 24.13 1.01 -10.62
N GLY A 303 23.99 -0.16 -11.25
CA GLY A 303 25.03 -1.18 -11.36
C GLY A 303 25.20 -2.07 -10.13
N ALA A 304 24.51 -1.79 -9.02
CA ALA A 304 24.56 -2.64 -7.82
C ALA A 304 23.81 -3.97 -8.00
N LEU A 305 22.82 -3.97 -8.88
CA LEU A 305 22.01 -5.13 -9.23
C LEU A 305 22.01 -5.30 -10.76
N GLU A 306 22.04 -6.53 -11.21
CA GLU A 306 21.96 -6.93 -12.61
C GLU A 306 20.81 -7.92 -12.82
N GLU A 307 20.27 -7.96 -14.03
CA GLU A 307 19.35 -9.02 -14.45
C GLU A 307 20.09 -10.36 -14.45
N PRO A 308 19.51 -11.42 -13.88
CA PRO A 308 20.15 -12.73 -13.95
C PRO A 308 20.27 -13.16 -15.41
N GLU A 309 21.44 -13.70 -15.78
CA GLU A 309 21.62 -14.32 -17.08
C GLU A 309 20.56 -15.43 -17.27
N PRO A 310 19.88 -15.49 -18.42
CA PRO A 310 18.93 -16.57 -18.68
C PRO A 310 19.70 -17.89 -18.63
N GLU A 311 19.30 -18.78 -17.71
CA GLU A 311 19.81 -20.15 -17.71
C GLU A 311 19.57 -20.74 -19.11
N PRO A 312 20.58 -21.40 -19.73
CA PRO A 312 20.36 -22.08 -20.99
C PRO A 312 19.25 -23.10 -20.76
N ASP A 313 18.18 -23.03 -21.55
CA ASP A 313 17.12 -24.03 -21.55
C ASP A 313 17.80 -25.39 -21.71
N THR A 314 17.87 -26.17 -20.62
CA THR A 314 18.42 -27.50 -20.70
C THR A 314 17.48 -28.29 -21.58
N GLU A 315 17.99 -28.83 -22.69
CA GLU A 315 17.30 -29.64 -23.71
C GLU A 315 16.42 -30.78 -23.13
N GLU A 316 16.52 -31.08 -21.83
CA GLU A 316 15.60 -31.97 -21.10
C GLU A 316 14.13 -31.46 -21.04
N ASP A 317 13.85 -30.19 -21.40
CA ASP A 317 12.50 -29.62 -21.47
C ASP A 317 11.82 -29.74 -22.87
N GLU A 318 12.53 -30.28 -23.88
CA GLU A 318 12.03 -30.50 -25.26
C GLU A 318 11.65 -31.99 -25.55
N ASP A 319 12.05 -32.94 -24.70
CA ASP A 319 11.95 -34.39 -25.00
C ASP A 319 10.61 -35.07 -24.59
N GLU A 320 9.59 -34.36 -24.08
CA GLU A 320 8.23 -34.92 -23.92
C GLU A 320 7.30 -34.63 -25.11
N ASP A 321 7.83 -34.11 -26.23
CA ASP A 321 7.11 -34.01 -27.50
C ASP A 321 7.12 -35.36 -28.25
N ALA A 322 6.42 -36.37 -27.71
CA ALA A 322 6.21 -37.63 -28.44
C ALA A 322 4.82 -38.25 -28.21
N GLU A 323 4.00 -38.14 -29.26
CA GLU A 323 2.84 -38.99 -29.60
C GLU A 323 1.73 -39.17 -28.55
N GLY A 324 0.69 -38.33 -28.67
CA GLY A 324 -0.66 -38.68 -28.24
C GLY A 324 -1.44 -37.46 -27.78
N GLY A 325 -2.60 -37.20 -28.37
CA GLY A 325 -3.50 -36.06 -28.10
C GLY A 325 -4.11 -36.00 -26.69
N ALA A 326 -3.30 -36.14 -25.65
CA ALA A 326 -3.66 -35.83 -24.27
C ALA A 326 -3.49 -34.32 -24.01
N PRO A 327 -4.35 -33.71 -23.19
CA PRO A 327 -4.22 -32.29 -22.86
C PRO A 327 -2.85 -32.01 -22.22
N ARG A 328 -2.16 -30.99 -22.74
CA ARG A 328 -0.87 -30.51 -22.22
C ARG A 328 -0.97 -30.32 -20.71
N LYS A 329 -0.19 -31.06 -19.93
CA LYS A 329 -0.10 -30.80 -18.48
C LYS A 329 0.61 -29.46 -18.29
N PRO A 330 0.09 -28.55 -17.45
CA PRO A 330 0.73 -27.27 -17.23
C PRO A 330 2.11 -27.48 -16.59
N LYS A 331 3.14 -26.81 -17.15
CA LYS A 331 4.52 -26.86 -16.63
C LYS A 331 4.59 -26.23 -15.23
N GLU A 332 5.38 -26.80 -14.33
CA GLU A 332 5.59 -26.24 -12.99
C GLU A 332 6.48 -24.99 -13.05
N ALA A 333 6.05 -23.90 -12.41
CA ALA A 333 6.80 -22.65 -12.41
C ALA A 333 7.96 -22.69 -11.40
N LYS A 334 9.18 -22.41 -11.89
CA LYS A 334 10.37 -22.20 -11.05
C LYS A 334 10.51 -20.72 -10.70
N TYR A 335 10.84 -20.39 -9.46
CA TYR A 335 11.13 -19.01 -9.06
C TYR A 335 12.43 -18.52 -9.69
N LYS A 336 12.36 -17.41 -10.41
CA LYS A 336 13.50 -16.67 -10.95
C LYS A 336 13.50 -15.27 -10.31
N PRO A 337 14.56 -14.86 -9.59
CA PRO A 337 14.65 -13.49 -9.09
C PRO A 337 14.70 -12.50 -10.27
N LEU A 338 14.15 -11.29 -10.16
CA LEU A 338 14.30 -10.28 -11.25
C LEU A 338 15.68 -9.63 -11.25
N ALA A 339 16.36 -9.59 -10.10
CA ALA A 339 17.63 -8.89 -9.94
C ALA A 339 18.54 -9.64 -8.97
N VAL A 340 19.83 -9.73 -9.32
CA VAL A 340 20.89 -10.38 -8.55
C VAL A 340 21.98 -9.35 -8.23
N PRO A 341 22.63 -9.41 -7.05
CA PRO A 341 23.78 -8.55 -6.75
C PRO A 341 24.90 -8.71 -7.77
N SER A 342 25.31 -7.60 -8.38
CA SER A 342 26.41 -7.64 -9.37
C SER A 342 27.75 -7.83 -8.66
N PRO A 343 28.59 -8.79 -9.07
CA PRO A 343 29.88 -9.04 -8.44
C PRO A 343 30.90 -7.92 -8.69
N VAL A 344 30.70 -7.10 -9.73
CA VAL A 344 31.64 -6.05 -10.15
C VAL A 344 31.51 -4.78 -9.28
N TYR A 345 30.32 -4.54 -8.72
CA TYR A 345 30.01 -3.29 -8.02
C TYR A 345 30.79 -3.11 -6.70
N ASP A 346 31.12 -4.20 -6.01
CA ASP A 346 31.84 -4.15 -4.73
C ASP A 346 33.34 -3.78 -4.86
N GLU A 347 33.89 -3.82 -6.08
CA GLU A 347 35.31 -3.59 -6.34
C GLU A 347 35.69 -2.10 -6.35
N GLU A 348 34.76 -1.22 -6.74
CA GLU A 348 35.00 0.22 -6.82
C GLU A 348 34.41 0.95 -5.60
N GLU A 349 35.27 1.55 -4.77
CA GLU A 349 34.80 2.42 -3.69
C GLU A 349 34.26 3.74 -4.26
N VAL A 350 32.96 3.80 -4.48
CA VAL A 350 32.28 5.03 -4.89
C VAL A 350 32.04 5.90 -3.65
N ASP A 351 32.40 7.19 -3.71
CA ASP A 351 32.01 8.12 -2.66
C ASP A 351 30.49 8.29 -2.71
N VAL A 352 29.81 8.05 -1.58
CA VAL A 352 28.35 8.16 -1.44
C VAL A 352 27.81 9.51 -1.91
N ALA A 353 28.60 10.58 -1.85
CA ALA A 353 28.20 11.89 -2.39
C ALA A 353 28.11 11.95 -3.93
N GLN A 354 28.68 10.99 -4.65
CA GLN A 354 28.57 10.88 -6.10
C GLN A 354 27.32 10.13 -6.55
N LEU A 355 26.61 9.47 -5.62
CA LEU A 355 25.30 8.87 -5.89
C LEU A 355 24.25 9.98 -5.96
N THR A 356 24.30 10.79 -7.02
CA THR A 356 23.25 11.76 -7.34
C THR A 356 21.94 11.05 -7.70
N THR A 357 20.84 11.79 -7.77
CA THR A 357 19.50 11.27 -8.12
C THR A 357 19.53 10.39 -9.38
N ASP A 358 20.36 10.74 -10.37
CA ASP A 358 20.47 10.04 -11.65
C ASP A 358 21.07 8.63 -11.54
N ARG A 359 21.79 8.35 -10.45
CA ARG A 359 22.44 7.04 -10.21
C ARG A 359 21.57 6.09 -9.39
N TRP A 360 20.28 6.36 -9.25
CA TRP A 360 19.32 5.47 -8.61
C TRP A 360 18.36 4.93 -9.65
N VAL A 361 18.13 3.62 -9.59
CA VAL A 361 17.30 2.87 -10.54
C VAL A 361 16.26 2.04 -9.82
N HIS A 362 15.12 1.81 -10.46
CA HIS A 362 14.07 0.92 -9.94
C HIS A 362 14.46 -0.55 -10.09
N VAL A 363 14.25 -1.33 -9.04
CA VAL A 363 14.60 -2.78 -9.01
C VAL A 363 13.39 -3.67 -9.32
N GLU A 364 12.19 -3.12 -9.18
CA GLU A 364 10.93 -3.83 -9.36
C GLU A 364 10.24 -3.38 -10.65
N GLY A 365 9.46 -4.27 -11.26
CA GLY A 365 8.70 -3.95 -12.46
C GLY A 365 7.58 -2.93 -12.19
N TYR A 366 7.31 -2.09 -13.19
CA TYR A 366 6.20 -1.14 -13.15
C TYR A 366 4.85 -1.87 -13.19
N ILE A 367 3.86 -1.39 -12.42
CA ILE A 367 2.49 -1.93 -12.47
C ILE A 367 1.66 -1.06 -13.43
N TYR A 368 1.26 -1.64 -14.56
CA TYR A 368 0.46 -1.00 -15.62
C TYR A 368 -0.95 -0.61 -15.15
N LYS A 369 -1.70 0.15 -15.98
CA LYS A 369 -3.08 0.54 -15.64
C LYS A 369 -4.02 -0.67 -15.49
N ASN A 370 -3.74 -1.75 -16.20
CA ASN A 370 -4.47 -3.02 -16.08
C ASN A 370 -4.29 -3.71 -14.70
N GLY A 371 -3.32 -3.30 -13.88
CA GLY A 371 -3.05 -3.86 -12.55
C GLY A 371 -2.09 -5.06 -12.54
N ARG A 372 -1.41 -5.34 -13.66
CA ARG A 372 -0.37 -6.37 -13.82
C ARG A 372 1.01 -5.73 -13.98
N GLN A 373 2.06 -6.53 -13.74
CA GLN A 373 3.45 -6.20 -14.09
C GLN A 373 3.88 -6.86 -15.41
N THR A 374 3.28 -7.99 -15.77
CA THR A 374 3.56 -8.67 -17.04
C THR A 374 2.39 -8.51 -18.01
N LYS A 375 2.69 -8.43 -19.30
CA LYS A 375 1.65 -8.55 -20.35
C LYS A 375 1.02 -9.93 -20.27
N VAL A 376 -0.28 -10.00 -20.55
CA VAL A 376 -1.00 -11.28 -20.61
C VAL A 376 -0.41 -12.08 -21.77
N PRO A 377 0.05 -13.33 -21.56
CA PRO A 377 0.53 -14.15 -22.67
C PRO A 377 -0.52 -14.26 -23.77
N GLU A 378 -0.11 -14.17 -25.03
CA GLU A 378 -1.04 -14.39 -26.14
C GLU A 378 -1.62 -15.80 -26.06
N LYS A 379 -2.91 -15.92 -26.37
CA LYS A 379 -3.55 -17.22 -26.38
C LYS A 379 -2.93 -18.03 -27.52
N PRO A 380 -2.38 -19.24 -27.27
CA PRO A 380 -1.97 -20.11 -28.35
C PRO A 380 -3.23 -20.45 -29.16
N GLU A 381 -3.33 -19.91 -30.36
CA GLU A 381 -4.38 -20.33 -31.28
C GLU A 381 -4.13 -21.81 -31.61
N PRO A 382 -5.17 -22.67 -31.56
CA PRO A 382 -5.00 -24.06 -31.96
C PRO A 382 -4.61 -24.08 -33.44
N GLU A 383 -3.38 -24.50 -33.75
CA GLU A 383 -3.05 -24.97 -35.10
C GLU A 383 -3.92 -26.19 -35.41
N GLU A 384 -4.64 -26.09 -36.53
CA GLU A 384 -5.50 -27.09 -37.20
C GLU A 384 -6.99 -27.17 -36.79
N GLY A 385 -7.84 -26.54 -37.63
CA GLY A 385 -9.16 -27.07 -37.99
C GLY A 385 -10.31 -26.07 -37.99
N GLU A 386 -10.61 -25.53 -39.19
CA GLU A 386 -11.77 -24.69 -39.56
C GLU A 386 -11.67 -23.19 -39.22
N GLU A 387 -11.07 -22.47 -40.16
CA GLU A 387 -11.48 -21.12 -40.54
C GLU A 387 -13.01 -21.09 -40.70
N THR A 388 -13.71 -20.58 -39.69
CA THR A 388 -14.96 -19.87 -39.93
C THR A 388 -14.55 -18.41 -39.98
N GLU A 389 -14.52 -17.86 -41.19
CA GLU A 389 -14.38 -16.43 -41.41
C GLU A 389 -15.36 -15.68 -40.49
N PRO A 390 -14.96 -14.60 -39.81
CA PRO A 390 -15.93 -13.72 -39.21
C PRO A 390 -16.70 -13.06 -40.37
N GLU A 391 -17.95 -13.45 -40.55
CA GLU A 391 -18.90 -12.80 -41.44
C GLU A 391 -18.87 -11.28 -41.17
N SER A 392 -18.28 -10.54 -42.10
CA SER A 392 -18.31 -9.09 -42.15
C SER A 392 -19.72 -8.65 -42.53
N THR A 393 -20.58 -8.48 -41.53
CA THR A 393 -21.81 -7.71 -41.71
C THR A 393 -21.44 -6.23 -41.62
N GLU A 394 -21.38 -5.57 -42.78
CA GLU A 394 -21.42 -4.10 -42.87
C GLU A 394 -22.77 -3.61 -42.32
N PRO A 395 -22.82 -2.60 -41.45
CA PRO A 395 -23.99 -1.77 -41.30
C PRO A 395 -23.81 -0.50 -42.16
N GLU A 396 -24.36 -0.50 -43.37
CA GLU A 396 -24.64 0.74 -44.08
C GLU A 396 -25.92 1.36 -43.51
N GLY A 397 -25.79 2.59 -42.98
CA GLY A 397 -26.87 3.58 -42.89
C GLY A 397 -27.64 3.69 -41.57
N ASP A 398 -27.13 4.46 -40.61
CA ASP A 398 -27.65 5.82 -40.39
C ASP A 398 -26.73 6.64 -39.48
N ALA A 399 -26.53 7.89 -39.87
CA ALA A 399 -25.67 8.86 -39.21
C ALA A 399 -26.35 9.50 -38.00
N GLU A 400 -25.73 9.40 -36.83
CA GLU A 400 -25.39 10.50 -35.91
C GLU A 400 -24.85 9.91 -34.59
N GLY A 401 -23.54 9.97 -34.41
CA GLY A 401 -22.85 9.51 -33.20
C GLY A 401 -21.51 8.86 -33.50
N GLU A 402 -20.58 9.60 -34.10
CA GLU A 402 -19.16 9.23 -34.06
C GLU A 402 -18.68 9.38 -32.61
N GLU A 403 -18.86 8.34 -31.80
CA GLU A 403 -18.00 8.15 -30.62
C GLU A 403 -16.67 7.65 -31.15
N GLU A 404 -15.65 8.52 -31.16
CA GLU A 404 -14.27 8.14 -31.44
C GLU A 404 -13.91 6.92 -30.57
N GLU A 405 -13.66 5.78 -31.22
CA GLU A 405 -13.16 4.58 -30.57
C GLU A 405 -11.74 4.88 -30.06
N GLU A 406 -11.56 5.13 -28.77
CA GLU A 406 -10.23 5.07 -28.15
C GLU A 406 -9.76 3.61 -28.22
N GLU A 407 -8.97 3.27 -29.25
CA GLU A 407 -8.13 2.07 -29.21
C GLU A 407 -7.34 2.11 -27.89
N PRO A 408 -7.27 1.01 -27.13
CA PRO A 408 -6.48 1.00 -25.90
C PRO A 408 -5.03 1.27 -26.28
N GLU A 409 -4.53 2.49 -25.99
CA GLU A 409 -3.13 2.86 -26.17
C GLU A 409 -2.26 1.70 -25.68
N GLU A 410 -1.49 1.07 -26.57
CA GLU A 410 -0.53 0.05 -26.17
C GLU A 410 0.48 0.71 -25.23
N GLU A 411 0.33 0.47 -23.92
CA GLU A 411 1.24 1.05 -22.93
C GLU A 411 2.65 0.51 -23.20
N GLU A 412 3.57 1.41 -23.54
CA GLU A 412 4.98 1.09 -23.77
C GLU A 412 5.56 0.35 -22.54
N GLU A 413 6.34 -0.70 -22.80
CA GLU A 413 6.95 -1.47 -21.73
C GLU A 413 8.02 -0.64 -21.03
N VAL A 414 7.85 -0.45 -19.72
CA VAL A 414 8.87 0.22 -18.91
C VAL A 414 9.94 -0.81 -18.57
N GLU A 415 11.14 -0.60 -19.12
CA GLU A 415 12.30 -1.46 -18.86
C GLU A 415 12.67 -1.53 -17.37
N LEU A 416 13.24 -2.66 -16.95
CA LEU A 416 13.84 -2.80 -15.63
C LEU A 416 15.02 -1.84 -15.47
N PHE A 417 15.31 -1.45 -14.23
CA PHE A 417 16.37 -0.48 -13.93
C PHE A 417 16.19 0.90 -14.56
N ALA A 418 14.95 1.30 -14.84
CA ALA A 418 14.61 2.67 -15.21
C ALA A 418 15.14 3.67 -14.14
N PRO A 419 15.82 4.77 -14.55
CA PRO A 419 16.28 5.80 -13.63
C PRO A 419 15.12 6.47 -12.90
N ILE A 420 15.32 6.85 -11.64
CA ILE A 420 14.26 7.52 -10.87
C ILE A 420 13.90 8.92 -11.39
N GLN A 421 14.73 9.51 -12.25
CA GLN A 421 14.47 10.81 -12.90
C GLN A 421 13.39 10.69 -13.99
N SER A 422 13.24 9.52 -14.62
CA SER A 422 12.18 9.29 -15.63
C SER A 422 10.79 9.06 -15.00
N ASP A 423 10.68 9.06 -13.68
CA ASP A 423 9.41 8.94 -12.99
C ASP A 423 8.54 10.19 -13.21
N TYR A 424 7.21 10.00 -13.14
CA TYR A 424 6.26 11.11 -13.12
C TYR A 424 6.59 12.10 -11.99
N LEU A 425 6.53 13.39 -12.32
CA LEU A 425 6.73 14.50 -11.39
C LEU A 425 5.72 14.44 -10.23
N TYR A 426 6.10 14.98 -9.07
CA TYR A 426 5.21 15.07 -7.92
C TYR A 426 4.06 16.05 -8.17
N GLY A 427 4.41 17.20 -8.75
CA GLY A 427 3.52 18.30 -9.10
C GLY A 427 4.28 19.37 -9.89
N VAL A 428 3.52 20.24 -10.55
CA VAL A 428 4.03 21.42 -11.24
C VAL A 428 3.38 22.61 -10.56
N VAL A 429 4.19 23.40 -9.86
CA VAL A 429 3.68 24.54 -9.08
C VAL A 429 3.87 25.81 -9.88
N ASP A 430 2.79 26.54 -10.11
CA ASP A 430 2.85 27.87 -10.71
C ASP A 430 3.52 28.84 -9.73
N ILE A 431 4.57 29.51 -10.19
CA ILE A 431 5.29 30.52 -9.42
C ILE A 431 4.40 31.77 -9.35
N PRO A 432 3.99 32.23 -8.16
CA PRO A 432 3.16 33.42 -8.03
C PRO A 432 3.86 34.63 -8.65
N GLN A 433 3.28 35.17 -9.71
CA GLN A 433 3.76 36.43 -10.28
C GLN A 433 3.42 37.57 -9.31
N LEU A 434 4.40 38.45 -9.05
CA LEU A 434 4.14 39.67 -8.31
C LEU A 434 3.06 40.46 -9.07
N PRO A 435 2.04 41.02 -8.38
CA PRO A 435 1.08 41.90 -9.05
C PRO A 435 1.87 43.01 -9.76
N PRO A 436 1.49 43.38 -11.00
CA PRO A 436 2.16 44.43 -11.71
C PRO A 436 2.20 45.69 -10.84
N PRO A 437 3.33 46.43 -10.81
CA PRO A 437 3.40 47.66 -10.05
C PRO A 437 2.28 48.59 -10.53
N ILE A 438 1.39 48.96 -9.62
CA ILE A 438 0.46 50.06 -9.85
C ILE A 438 1.34 51.29 -10.00
N ASN A 439 1.50 51.75 -11.23
CA ASN A 439 2.21 52.97 -11.52
C ASN A 439 1.26 54.12 -11.14
N ASP A 440 1.45 54.73 -9.97
CA ASP A 440 0.67 55.88 -9.49
C ASP A 440 0.87 57.16 -10.35
N GLU A 441 1.42 57.04 -11.56
CA GLU A 441 1.65 58.14 -12.51
C GLU A 441 0.68 58.15 -13.71
N ASP A 442 -0.21 57.15 -13.83
CA ASP A 442 -1.21 57.06 -14.91
C ASP A 442 -2.66 57.11 -14.36
N GLU A 443 -2.95 58.05 -13.45
CA GLU A 443 -4.33 58.37 -13.01
C GLU A 443 -5.10 59.27 -14.02
N GLU A 444 -4.58 59.49 -15.24
CA GLU A 444 -5.24 60.34 -16.25
C GLU A 444 -5.20 59.77 -17.68
N GLU A 445 -5.58 58.51 -17.88
CA GLU A 445 -6.20 58.10 -19.16
C GLU A 445 -7.45 57.27 -18.88
N GLU A 446 -8.61 57.94 -18.89
CA GLU A 446 -9.89 57.28 -19.15
C GLU A 446 -9.84 56.69 -20.57
N GLU A 447 -9.29 55.49 -20.73
CA GLU A 447 -9.58 54.67 -21.90
C GLU A 447 -10.94 54.01 -21.70
N GLU A 448 -11.84 54.25 -22.65
CA GLU A 448 -13.19 53.71 -22.68
C GLU A 448 -13.18 52.17 -22.61
N PRO A 449 -14.20 51.52 -22.03
CA PRO A 449 -14.26 50.08 -21.99
C PRO A 449 -14.52 49.57 -23.42
N ASP A 450 -13.52 48.94 -24.03
CA ASP A 450 -13.75 48.04 -25.16
C ASP A 450 -14.61 46.87 -24.67
N GLU A 451 -15.92 46.99 -24.88
CA GLU A 451 -16.89 45.89 -24.84
C GLU A 451 -16.55 44.90 -25.97
N GLU A 452 -15.58 44.02 -25.75
CA GLU A 452 -15.46 42.71 -26.45
C GLU A 452 -14.48 41.80 -25.67
N GLY A 453 -14.65 41.74 -24.36
CA GLY A 453 -14.20 40.59 -23.58
C GLY A 453 -15.30 39.54 -23.64
N GLU A 454 -15.07 38.45 -24.37
CA GLU A 454 -15.77 37.20 -24.08
C GLU A 454 -15.58 36.93 -22.58
N GLU A 455 -16.63 37.14 -21.79
CA GLU A 455 -16.77 36.49 -20.50
C GLU A 455 -16.70 34.99 -20.79
N LYS A 456 -15.49 34.42 -20.74
CA LYS A 456 -15.35 33.03 -20.36
C LYS A 456 -15.98 32.98 -18.98
N ASP A 457 -17.22 32.52 -18.94
CA ASP A 457 -17.83 31.94 -17.76
C ASP A 457 -16.70 31.24 -16.99
N PRO A 458 -16.52 31.48 -15.68
CA PRO A 458 -15.62 30.66 -14.90
C PRO A 458 -16.16 29.24 -15.01
N GLY A 459 -15.63 28.51 -16.00
CA GLY A 459 -16.00 27.14 -16.28
C GLY A 459 -15.93 26.40 -14.97
N GLU A 460 -16.89 25.51 -14.74
CA GLU A 460 -16.81 24.56 -13.64
C GLU A 460 -15.36 24.11 -13.51
N PRO A 461 -14.76 24.15 -12.30
CA PRO A 461 -13.39 23.73 -12.14
C PRO A 461 -13.28 22.37 -12.79
N ASP A 462 -12.48 22.30 -13.85
CA ASP A 462 -12.31 21.10 -14.64
C ASP A 462 -11.74 20.05 -13.68
N ASN A 463 -12.65 19.26 -13.11
CA ASN A 463 -12.36 18.26 -12.09
C ASN A 463 -11.81 16.98 -12.76
N THR A 464 -11.43 17.06 -14.03
CA THR A 464 -10.66 16.01 -14.69
C THR A 464 -9.30 15.92 -13.99
N PRO A 465 -8.93 14.74 -13.47
CA PRO A 465 -7.60 14.54 -12.91
C PRO A 465 -6.55 14.85 -13.97
N LEU A 466 -5.69 15.85 -13.72
CA LEU A 466 -4.56 16.15 -14.61
C LEU A 466 -3.76 14.88 -14.88
N LYS A 467 -3.53 14.58 -16.17
CA LYS A 467 -2.69 13.44 -16.60
C LYS A 467 -1.32 13.59 -15.91
N PRO A 468 -0.76 12.54 -15.30
CA PRO A 468 0.52 12.63 -14.63
C PRO A 468 1.62 12.98 -15.64
N LEU A 469 2.31 14.09 -15.41
CA LEU A 469 3.37 14.62 -16.28
C LEU A 469 4.74 14.02 -15.91
N ARG A 470 5.53 13.68 -16.93
CA ARG A 470 6.96 13.38 -16.83
C ARG A 470 7.78 14.66 -16.96
N ASP A 471 9.08 14.57 -16.69
CA ASP A 471 9.99 15.72 -16.82
C ASP A 471 10.05 16.23 -18.28
N ASP A 472 10.01 15.31 -19.25
CA ASP A 472 10.04 15.60 -20.70
C ASP A 472 8.77 16.32 -21.20
N ASP A 473 7.64 16.18 -20.51
CA ASP A 473 6.35 16.77 -20.94
C ASP A 473 6.27 18.28 -20.65
N VAL A 474 7.13 18.79 -19.76
CA VAL A 474 7.13 20.19 -19.34
C VAL A 474 8.38 20.87 -19.90
N PRO A 475 8.26 21.90 -20.76
CA PRO A 475 9.42 22.63 -21.28
C PRO A 475 10.24 23.30 -20.16
N ASP A 476 11.57 23.17 -20.21
CA ASP A 476 12.48 23.77 -19.22
C ASP A 476 12.51 25.31 -19.27
N ASP A 477 12.06 25.91 -20.38
CA ASP A 477 12.08 27.37 -20.60
C ASP A 477 10.89 28.11 -19.96
N ASP A 478 9.91 27.41 -19.37
CA ASP A 478 8.73 28.03 -18.77
C ASP A 478 9.03 28.55 -17.35
N SER A 479 9.47 29.81 -17.24
CA SER A 479 9.76 30.47 -15.95
C SER A 479 8.55 30.63 -15.02
N THR A 480 7.34 30.30 -15.47
CA THR A 480 6.13 30.37 -14.65
C THR A 480 5.85 29.09 -13.89
N LYS A 481 6.50 27.98 -14.25
CA LYS A 481 6.24 26.65 -13.69
C LYS A 481 7.47 26.09 -13.01
N MET A 482 7.31 25.67 -11.76
CA MET A 482 8.34 24.96 -11.01
C MET A 482 8.04 23.45 -11.03
N LYS A 483 8.93 22.67 -11.64
CA LYS A 483 8.87 21.21 -11.61
C LYS A 483 9.31 20.69 -10.24
N ILE A 484 8.51 19.85 -9.61
CA ILE A 484 8.89 19.17 -8.37
C ILE A 484 9.10 17.68 -8.69
N ALA A 485 10.35 17.24 -8.63
CA ALA A 485 10.70 15.82 -8.77
C ALA A 485 10.02 14.97 -7.70
N CYS A 486 9.68 13.73 -8.02
CA CYS A 486 9.01 12.83 -7.09
C CYS A 486 9.93 12.27 -5.99
N TRP A 487 11.24 12.40 -6.17
CA TRP A 487 12.27 11.98 -5.24
C TRP A 487 13.08 13.16 -4.74
N THR A 488 13.43 13.11 -3.46
CA THR A 488 14.31 14.09 -2.81
C THR A 488 15.50 13.37 -2.23
N MET A 489 16.69 13.92 -2.44
CA MET A 489 17.93 13.32 -1.93
C MET A 489 18.59 14.25 -0.92
N ARG A 490 19.10 13.67 0.16
CA ARG A 490 20.00 14.34 1.10
C ARG A 490 21.18 13.44 1.40
N VAL A 491 22.31 14.07 1.71
CA VAL A 491 23.50 13.37 2.19
C VAL A 491 23.69 13.72 3.64
N GLU A 492 23.54 12.72 4.49
CA GLU A 492 23.77 12.84 5.93
C GLU A 492 25.24 12.60 6.24
N ASN A 493 25.75 13.36 7.20
CA ASN A 493 27.15 13.35 7.66
C ASN A 493 28.19 13.74 6.58
N ASN A 494 28.49 15.04 6.50
CA ASN A 494 29.51 15.55 5.59
C ASN A 494 30.95 15.52 6.16
N VAL A 495 31.13 14.99 7.38
CA VAL A 495 32.41 15.07 8.11
C VAL A 495 33.35 13.92 7.76
N SER A 496 32.82 12.70 7.58
CA SER A 496 33.60 11.51 7.24
C SER A 496 33.05 10.84 5.99
N LYS A 497 33.92 10.56 5.01
CA LYS A 497 33.55 9.81 3.80
C LYS A 497 33.10 8.38 4.12
N ALA A 498 33.66 7.76 5.15
CA ALA A 498 33.37 6.37 5.51
C ALA A 498 32.02 6.18 6.23
N HIS A 499 31.53 7.24 6.90
CA HIS A 499 30.26 7.21 7.65
C HIS A 499 29.20 8.13 7.02
N ARG A 500 29.38 8.50 5.76
CA ARG A 500 28.42 9.26 4.97
C ARG A 500 27.31 8.34 4.51
N ILE A 501 26.07 8.83 4.55
CA ILE A 501 24.89 8.09 4.12
C ILE A 501 24.13 8.97 3.13
N ALA A 502 23.84 8.44 1.94
CA ALA A 502 22.89 9.06 1.02
C ALA A 502 21.51 8.55 1.37
N VAL A 503 20.55 9.47 1.48
CA VAL A 503 19.17 9.17 1.82
C VAL A 503 18.28 9.74 0.72
N VAL A 504 17.48 8.88 0.11
CA VAL A 504 16.54 9.22 -0.95
C VAL A 504 15.13 8.98 -0.42
N GLN A 505 14.28 10.00 -0.48
CA GLN A 505 12.91 9.96 0.02
C GLN A 505 11.90 10.23 -1.09
N SER A 506 10.83 9.44 -1.12
CA SER A 506 9.73 9.62 -2.05
C SER A 506 8.74 10.67 -1.52
N LEU A 507 8.41 11.66 -2.35
CA LEU A 507 7.30 12.58 -2.10
C LEU A 507 5.94 11.95 -2.46
N ARG A 508 5.94 11.05 -3.44
CA ARG A 508 4.73 10.32 -3.90
C ARG A 508 4.24 9.32 -2.87
N TRP A 509 5.16 8.66 -2.18
CA TRP A 509 4.90 7.76 -1.06
C TRP A 509 5.59 8.28 0.20
N PRO A 510 4.97 9.22 0.93
CA PRO A 510 5.53 9.73 2.16
C PRO A 510 5.81 8.59 3.14
N GLY A 511 7.05 8.52 3.62
CA GLY A 511 7.53 7.44 4.47
C GLY A 511 8.42 6.41 3.77
N ALA A 512 8.43 6.36 2.44
CA ALA A 512 9.36 5.54 1.68
C ALA A 512 10.75 6.21 1.66
N THR A 513 11.73 5.53 2.27
CA THR A 513 13.11 6.01 2.35
C THR A 513 14.05 4.91 1.88
N ALA A 514 14.91 5.23 0.93
CA ALA A 514 16.05 4.41 0.55
C ALA A 514 17.32 5.05 1.12
N TYR A 515 18.28 4.22 1.50
CA TYR A 515 19.60 4.70 1.92
C TYR A 515 20.70 3.89 1.24
N ALA A 516 21.85 4.54 1.06
CA ALA A 516 23.11 3.92 0.68
C ALA A 516 24.19 4.35 1.68
N ALA A 517 24.88 3.37 2.26
CA ALA A 517 25.90 3.52 3.29
C ALA A 517 27.17 2.73 2.92
N GLU A 518 28.26 2.94 3.68
CA GLU A 518 29.54 2.23 3.53
C GLU A 518 30.12 2.33 2.11
N GLY A 519 30.13 3.52 1.51
CA GLY A 519 30.67 3.70 0.15
C GLY A 519 29.78 3.10 -0.95
N GLY A 520 28.48 2.94 -0.68
CA GLY A 520 27.53 2.38 -1.63
C GLY A 520 27.39 0.86 -1.54
N LYS A 521 28.19 0.16 -0.73
CA LYS A 521 28.18 -1.30 -0.57
C LYS A 521 26.98 -1.85 0.19
N ARG A 522 26.33 -1.01 1.00
CA ARG A 522 25.10 -1.37 1.70
C ARG A 522 23.99 -0.40 1.35
N TRP A 523 22.93 -0.92 0.76
CA TRP A 523 21.74 -0.15 0.45
C TRP A 523 20.49 -0.93 0.82
N SER A 524 19.46 -0.22 1.26
CA SER A 524 18.16 -0.83 1.49
C SER A 524 17.06 0.22 1.39
N CYS A 525 15.84 -0.26 1.14
CA CYS A 525 14.63 0.52 1.10
C CYS A 525 13.74 0.08 2.25
N VAL A 526 13.13 1.06 2.93
CA VAL A 526 12.20 0.81 4.03
C VAL A 526 11.04 1.79 3.94
N TYR A 527 9.86 1.34 4.37
CA TYR A 527 8.65 2.15 4.42
C TYR A 527 8.18 2.37 5.86
N PHE A 528 8.05 3.63 6.28
CA PHE A 528 7.45 4.00 7.57
C PHE A 528 6.36 5.05 7.33
N GLY A 529 5.09 4.65 7.34
CA GLY A 529 4.02 5.59 7.02
C GLY A 529 2.62 5.00 7.01
N ASN A 530 1.66 5.78 6.52
CA ASN A 530 0.23 5.42 6.53
C ASN A 530 -0.21 4.57 5.32
N GLY A 531 0.69 4.26 4.39
CA GLY A 531 0.39 3.54 3.15
C GLY A 531 -0.49 4.31 2.17
N LEU A 532 -0.49 5.64 2.24
CA LEU A 532 -1.28 6.52 1.37
C LEU A 532 -0.41 7.21 0.32
N LYS A 533 -0.83 7.14 -0.94
CA LYS A 533 -0.21 7.86 -2.05
C LYS A 533 -0.54 9.35 -1.94
N LYS A 534 0.48 10.21 -2.03
CA LYS A 534 0.33 11.65 -2.10
C LYS A 534 0.64 12.10 -3.53
N THR A 535 -0.30 12.81 -4.13
CA THR A 535 -0.15 13.53 -5.40
C THR A 535 -0.47 14.99 -5.13
N ASP A 536 -0.02 15.88 -6.01
CA ASP A 536 -0.40 17.28 -5.95
C ASP A 536 -1.90 17.48 -6.22
N ALA A 537 -2.47 16.64 -7.10
CA ALA A 537 -3.91 16.57 -7.30
C ALA A 537 -4.65 16.13 -6.03
N ALA A 538 -5.71 16.87 -5.69
CA ALA A 538 -6.66 16.50 -4.65
C ALA A 538 -7.34 15.17 -5.03
N PHE A 539 -7.52 14.30 -4.04
CA PHE A 539 -8.22 13.04 -4.26
C PHE A 539 -9.71 13.32 -4.47
N THR A 540 -10.22 13.02 -5.66
CA THR A 540 -11.65 13.08 -5.99
C THR A 540 -12.25 11.66 -5.88
N PRO A 541 -13.35 11.48 -5.14
CA PRO A 541 -14.02 10.18 -5.05
C PRO A 541 -14.63 9.79 -6.40
N SER A 542 -14.60 8.50 -6.75
CA SER A 542 -15.18 8.01 -8.01
C SER A 542 -16.66 8.41 -8.12
N PRO A 543 -17.10 9.00 -9.26
CA PRO A 543 -18.50 9.33 -9.47
C PRO A 543 -19.37 8.07 -9.54
N ALA A 544 -20.68 8.23 -9.38
CA ALA A 544 -21.60 7.11 -9.56
C ALA A 544 -21.51 6.56 -11.00
N PRO A 545 -21.62 5.24 -11.19
CA PRO A 545 -21.60 4.66 -12.53
C PRO A 545 -22.73 5.26 -13.39
N PRO A 546 -22.49 5.45 -14.70
CA PRO A 546 -23.49 6.01 -15.60
C PRO A 546 -24.73 5.12 -15.62
N VAL A 547 -25.90 5.75 -15.70
CA VAL A 547 -27.17 5.04 -15.84
C VAL A 547 -27.15 4.31 -17.18
N GLN A 548 -27.39 3.00 -17.15
CA GLN A 548 -27.46 2.21 -18.38
C GLN A 548 -28.62 2.70 -19.24
N SER A 549 -28.37 2.84 -20.55
CA SER A 549 -29.45 3.13 -21.49
C SER A 549 -30.48 2.01 -21.48
N GLU A 550 -31.74 2.37 -21.67
CA GLU A 550 -32.79 1.37 -21.88
C GLU A 550 -32.46 0.50 -23.10
N CYS A 551 -32.92 -0.76 -23.11
CA CYS A 551 -32.77 -1.60 -24.28
C CYS A 551 -33.47 -0.92 -25.46
N ALA A 552 -32.84 -0.94 -26.65
CA ALA A 552 -33.51 -0.50 -27.86
C ALA A 552 -34.83 -1.27 -28.01
N ASP A 553 -35.88 -0.57 -28.45
CA ASP A 553 -37.17 -1.20 -28.69
C ASP A 553 -36.98 -2.42 -29.60
N ILE A 554 -37.46 -3.56 -29.12
CA ILE A 554 -37.35 -4.82 -29.86
C ILE A 554 -38.26 -4.69 -31.08
N THR A 555 -37.65 -4.53 -32.26
CA THR A 555 -38.38 -4.67 -33.52
C THR A 555 -38.81 -6.13 -33.65
N GLU A 556 -40.11 -6.39 -33.54
CA GLU A 556 -40.70 -7.71 -33.76
C GLU A 556 -40.44 -8.12 -35.22
N VAL A 557 -39.46 -8.99 -35.42
CA VAL A 557 -39.23 -9.63 -36.71
C VAL A 557 -40.28 -10.73 -36.85
N ALA A 558 -40.96 -10.77 -37.99
CA ALA A 558 -41.96 -11.79 -38.27
C ALA A 558 -41.36 -13.21 -38.12
N ASP A 559 -42.10 -14.12 -37.48
CA ASP A 559 -41.68 -15.50 -37.29
C ASP A 559 -41.24 -16.13 -38.64
N PRO A 560 -40.11 -16.84 -38.70
CA PRO A 560 -39.64 -17.45 -39.94
C PRO A 560 -40.69 -18.44 -40.46
N THR A 561 -40.99 -18.34 -41.75
CA THR A 561 -41.95 -19.25 -42.39
C THR A 561 -41.43 -20.69 -42.31
N SER A 562 -42.32 -21.70 -42.19
CA SER A 562 -41.92 -23.12 -42.03
C SER A 562 -41.01 -23.69 -43.15
N THR A 563 -40.93 -22.99 -44.28
CA THR A 563 -40.01 -23.26 -45.38
C THR A 563 -38.58 -22.86 -45.04
N VAL A 564 -38.38 -21.67 -44.47
CA VAL A 564 -37.09 -21.13 -44.02
C VAL A 564 -36.52 -21.98 -42.90
N GLU A 565 -37.33 -22.37 -41.90
CA GLU A 565 -36.87 -23.26 -40.83
C GLU A 565 -36.38 -24.64 -41.35
N LYS A 566 -36.99 -25.15 -42.43
CA LYS A 566 -36.60 -26.41 -43.06
C LYS A 566 -35.33 -26.29 -43.91
N LEU A 567 -35.03 -25.11 -44.44
CA LEU A 567 -33.78 -24.81 -45.14
C LEU A 567 -32.63 -24.68 -44.14
N VAL A 568 -32.84 -23.92 -43.05
CA VAL A 568 -31.87 -23.78 -41.96
C VAL A 568 -31.55 -25.14 -41.30
N ARG A 569 -32.57 -25.99 -41.04
CA ARG A 569 -32.33 -27.36 -40.54
C ARG A 569 -31.56 -28.26 -41.52
N ARG A 570 -31.50 -27.89 -42.80
CA ARG A 570 -30.81 -28.63 -43.85
C ARG A 570 -29.41 -28.09 -44.15
N GLY A 571 -29.03 -26.96 -43.52
CA GLY A 571 -27.75 -26.29 -43.74
C GLY A 571 -27.65 -25.58 -45.10
N GLU A 572 -28.78 -25.18 -45.68
CA GLU A 572 -28.84 -24.46 -46.95
C GLU A 572 -29.09 -22.96 -46.69
N GLU A 573 -28.45 -22.09 -47.48
CA GLU A 573 -28.55 -20.63 -47.37
C GLU A 573 -29.99 -20.13 -47.61
N ILE A 574 -30.40 -19.15 -46.80
CA ILE A 574 -31.70 -18.48 -46.95
C ILE A 574 -31.57 -17.52 -48.14
N PRO A 575 -32.46 -17.57 -49.15
CA PRO A 575 -32.43 -16.58 -50.22
C PRO A 575 -32.71 -15.19 -49.63
N GLU A 576 -31.82 -14.23 -49.91
CA GLU A 576 -32.00 -12.83 -49.51
C GLU A 576 -33.31 -12.30 -50.09
N ILE A 577 -34.12 -11.70 -49.24
CA ILE A 577 -35.33 -10.99 -49.66
C ILE A 577 -34.86 -9.61 -50.13
N ASP A 578 -34.81 -9.42 -51.45
CA ASP A 578 -34.67 -8.09 -52.06
C ASP A 578 -35.79 -7.18 -51.53
N SER A 579 -35.40 -6.16 -50.76
CA SER A 579 -36.32 -5.18 -50.16
C SER A 579 -36.86 -4.14 -51.18
N GLU A 580 -36.68 -4.37 -52.48
CA GLU A 580 -37.18 -3.50 -53.56
C GLU A 580 -38.35 -4.11 -54.38
N ALA A 581 -38.89 -5.27 -54.00
CA ALA A 581 -40.10 -5.79 -54.65
C ALA A 581 -41.35 -5.12 -54.05
N GLU A 582 -41.92 -4.19 -54.81
CA GLU A 582 -43.07 -3.37 -54.44
C GLU A 582 -44.22 -4.12 -53.78
N ALA A 583 -44.76 -3.48 -52.74
CA ALA A 583 -46.09 -3.74 -52.21
C ALA A 583 -47.14 -3.27 -53.23
N ASP A 584 -47.46 -4.09 -54.24
CA ASP A 584 -48.64 -3.92 -55.10
C ASP A 584 -48.88 -5.18 -55.98
N GLU A 585 -49.17 -6.36 -55.41
CA GLU A 585 -49.76 -7.47 -56.20
C GLU A 585 -50.36 -8.64 -55.36
N LEU A 586 -51.03 -8.35 -54.23
CA LEU A 586 -51.74 -9.39 -53.43
C LEU A 586 -53.20 -9.04 -53.09
N GLU A 587 -53.98 -8.59 -54.08
CA GLU A 587 -55.46 -8.50 -53.95
C GLU A 587 -56.28 -9.26 -55.01
N GLU A 588 -55.69 -10.16 -55.82
CA GLU A 588 -56.48 -10.96 -56.77
C GLU A 588 -56.12 -12.45 -56.77
N GLU A 589 -56.34 -13.18 -55.67
CA GLU A 589 -56.70 -14.62 -55.72
C GLU A 589 -57.53 -15.04 -54.49
N GLU A 590 -58.70 -14.41 -54.28
CA GLU A 590 -59.82 -15.02 -53.55
C GLU A 590 -61.04 -15.07 -54.48
N ASP A 591 -61.05 -16.02 -55.42
CA ASP A 591 -62.28 -16.68 -55.91
C ASP A 591 -61.92 -17.78 -56.93
N SER A 592 -61.76 -19.03 -56.46
CA SER A 592 -62.10 -20.27 -57.17
C SER A 592 -62.03 -21.51 -56.28
#